data_AF-A0AA49Q3Q1-F1
#
_entry.id   AF-A0AA49Q3Q1-F1
#
_cell.length_a   1.000
_cell.length_b   1.000
_cell.length_c   1.000
_cell.angle_alpha   90.00
_cell.angle_beta   90.00
_cell.angle_gamma   90.00
#
_symmetry.space_group_name_H-M   'P 1'
#
loop_
_entity.id
_entity.type
_entity.pdbx_description
1 polymer ?
#
loop_
_entity_poly.entity_id
_entity_poly.type
_entity_poly.pdbx_seq_one_letter_code
_entity_poly.pdbx_strand_id
1 'polypeptide(L)'
;MPTRNLFIIRVALMTGVFMFAGIGYFGPRVGMAPTLELGEQGEILRWLARALFAIAIAVAVVIRPKLESAPPDRRSLYLIGGWAVGEAAALMGIVTFMAGGGLAPFSLGLLGFVFTLVMLPIPRPRR
;
A
#
# COMPACT_ATOMS: atom_id res chain seq x y z
N MET A 1 19.85 9.62 4.21
CA MET A 1 19.94 8.13 4.02
C MET A 1 20.41 7.79 2.60
N PRO A 2 21.27 6.78 2.38
CA PRO A 2 21.72 6.40 1.03
C PRO A 2 20.56 5.93 0.13
N THR A 3 20.59 6.30 -1.16
CA THR A 3 19.59 5.89 -2.16
C THR A 3 19.44 4.38 -2.28
N ARG A 4 20.55 3.64 -2.07
CA ARG A 4 20.55 2.17 -2.04
C ARG A 4 19.63 1.61 -0.95
N ASN A 5 19.61 2.22 0.23
CA ASN A 5 18.77 1.76 1.34
C ASN A 5 17.29 1.99 1.01
N LEU A 6 16.95 3.14 0.43
CA LEU A 6 15.58 3.42 -0.03
C LEU A 6 15.09 2.42 -1.09
N PHE A 7 15.99 2.00 -1.99
CA PHE A 7 15.68 0.96 -2.96
C PHE A 7 15.39 -0.39 -2.31
N ILE A 8 16.23 -0.82 -1.37
CA ILE A 8 16.02 -2.06 -0.62
C ILE A 8 14.69 -2.03 0.13
N ILE A 9 14.39 -0.93 0.83
CA ILE A 9 13.12 -0.75 1.55
C ILE A 9 11.94 -0.86 0.58
N ARG A 10 11.99 -0.18 -0.57
CA ARG A 10 10.92 -0.23 -1.57
C ARG A 10 10.69 -1.65 -2.10
N VAL A 11 11.77 -2.38 -2.41
CA VAL A 11 11.67 -3.76 -2.90
C VAL A 11 11.12 -4.68 -1.82
N ALA A 12 11.55 -4.53 -0.57
CA ALA A 12 11.03 -5.30 0.56
C ALA A 12 9.54 -5.07 0.78
N LEU A 13 9.10 -3.80 0.76
CA LEU A 13 7.69 -3.40 0.82
C LEU A 13 6.87 -4.01 -0.31
N MET A 14 7.33 -3.87 -1.55
CA MET A 14 6.66 -4.45 -2.71
C MET A 14 6.53 -5.97 -2.58
N THR A 15 7.61 -6.65 -2.19
CA THR A 15 7.61 -8.10 -2.02
C THR A 15 6.62 -8.52 -0.94
N GLY A 16 6.61 -7.83 0.21
CA GLY A 16 5.67 -8.10 1.29
C GLY A 16 4.21 -7.94 0.84
N VAL A 17 3.87 -6.79 0.25
CA VAL A 17 2.51 -6.50 -0.23
C VAL A 17 2.06 -7.51 -1.30
N PHE A 18 2.90 -7.81 -2.29
CA PHE A 18 2.52 -8.75 -3.35
C PHE A 18 2.45 -10.20 -2.87
N MET A 19 3.30 -10.59 -1.93
CA MET A 19 3.21 -11.92 -1.30
C MET A 19 1.91 -12.05 -0.51
N PHE A 20 1.55 -11.05 0.30
CA PHE A 20 0.27 -11.02 1.01
C PHE A 20 -0.92 -10.98 0.05
N ALA A 21 -0.84 -10.23 -1.04
CA ALA A 21 -1.87 -10.21 -2.06
C ALA A 21 -2.05 -11.58 -2.72
N GLY A 22 -0.94 -12.26 -3.01
CA GLY A 22 -0.93 -13.63 -3.52
C GLY A 22 -1.57 -14.61 -2.54
N ILE A 23 -1.18 -14.57 -1.26
CA ILE A 23 -1.78 -15.41 -0.21
C ILE A 23 -3.27 -15.11 -0.05
N GLY A 24 -3.65 -13.84 0.04
CA GLY A 24 -5.04 -13.44 0.21
C GLY A 24 -5.91 -13.84 -0.98
N TYR A 25 -5.37 -13.78 -2.20
CA TYR A 25 -6.10 -14.20 -3.41
C TYR A 25 -6.15 -15.73 -3.54
N PHE A 26 -5.02 -16.42 -3.51
CA PHE A 26 -4.98 -17.86 -3.81
C PHE A 26 -5.28 -18.74 -2.59
N GLY A 27 -4.94 -18.31 -1.38
CA GLY A 27 -5.08 -19.06 -0.14
C GLY A 27 -6.48 -19.65 0.09
N PRO A 28 -7.56 -18.85 -0.03
CA PRO A 28 -8.93 -19.37 0.12
C PRO A 28 -9.29 -20.44 -0.93
N ARG A 29 -8.69 -20.40 -2.12
CA ARG A 29 -8.97 -21.36 -3.21
C ARG A 29 -8.28 -22.71 -3.02
N VAL A 30 -7.21 -22.74 -2.24
CA VAL A 30 -6.43 -23.95 -1.95
C VAL A 30 -6.66 -24.47 -0.51
N GLY A 31 -7.66 -23.94 0.19
CA GLY A 31 -7.99 -24.33 1.57
C GLY A 31 -6.95 -23.92 2.62
N MET A 32 -6.03 -23.01 2.29
CA MET A 32 -4.95 -22.60 3.18
C MET A 32 -5.28 -21.37 4.05
N ALA A 33 -6.31 -20.60 3.70
CA ALA A 33 -6.63 -19.36 4.41
C ALA A 33 -8.03 -19.42 5.03
N PRO A 34 -8.18 -19.12 6.34
CA PRO A 34 -9.49 -19.00 6.95
C PRO A 34 -10.23 -17.81 6.31
N THR A 35 -11.45 -18.06 5.85
CA THR A 35 -12.38 -16.98 5.50
C THR A 35 -12.79 -16.27 6.78
N LEU A 36 -12.58 -14.95 6.83
CA LEU A 36 -12.97 -14.16 7.99
C LEU A 36 -14.48 -13.88 7.88
N GLU A 37 -15.30 -14.65 8.59
CA GLU A 37 -16.75 -14.42 8.62
C GLU A 37 -17.09 -13.19 9.48
N LEU A 38 -17.18 -12.03 8.83
CA LEU A 38 -17.31 -10.75 9.53
C LEU A 38 -18.71 -10.14 9.54
N GLY A 39 -19.73 -10.81 8.98
CA GLY A 39 -21.13 -10.37 9.08
C GLY A 39 -21.34 -8.87 8.80
N GLU A 40 -21.99 -8.16 9.72
CA GLU A 40 -22.22 -6.70 9.64
C GLU A 40 -20.92 -5.86 9.65
N GLN A 41 -19.82 -6.38 10.23
CA GLN A 41 -18.53 -5.68 10.27
C GLN A 41 -17.87 -5.60 8.88
N GLY A 42 -18.34 -6.40 7.91
CA GLY A 42 -17.85 -6.35 6.53
C GLY A 42 -18.14 -5.04 5.80
N GLU A 43 -19.21 -4.31 6.16
CA GLU A 43 -19.46 -2.96 5.60
C GLU A 43 -18.45 -1.93 6.15
N ILE A 44 -18.12 -2.00 7.44
CA ILE A 44 -17.13 -1.11 8.06
C ILE A 44 -15.77 -1.29 7.38
N LEU A 45 -15.35 -2.53 7.12
CA LEU A 45 -14.09 -2.81 6.43
C LEU A 45 -14.06 -2.30 4.98
N ARG A 46 -15.20 -2.32 4.28
CA ARG A 46 -15.30 -1.75 2.93
C ARG A 46 -15.14 -0.23 2.95
N TRP A 47 -15.73 0.45 3.93
CA TRP A 47 -15.53 1.89 4.12
C TRP A 47 -14.10 2.23 4.52
N LEU A 48 -13.50 1.46 5.41
CA LEU A 48 -12.09 1.63 5.81
C LEU A 48 -11.14 1.43 4.62
N ALA A 49 -11.38 0.42 3.78
CA ALA A 49 -10.57 0.21 2.57
C ALA A 49 -10.66 1.40 1.60
N ARG A 50 -11.86 1.94 1.37
CA ARG A 50 -12.08 3.14 0.54
C ARG A 50 -11.42 4.38 1.14
N ALA A 51 -11.54 4.57 2.45
CA ALA A 51 -10.92 5.70 3.16
C ALA A 51 -9.40 5.63 3.06
N LEU A 52 -8.80 4.46 3.32
CA LEU A 52 -7.35 4.28 3.22
C LEU A 52 -6.84 4.43 1.78
N PHE A 53 -7.60 3.97 0.78
CA PHE A 53 -7.28 4.27 -0.61
C PHE A 53 -7.26 5.78 -0.87
N ALA A 54 -8.32 6.50 -0.50
CA ALA A 54 -8.37 7.96 -0.68
C ALA A 54 -7.25 8.69 0.06
N ILE A 55 -6.92 8.25 1.28
CA ILE A 55 -5.80 8.78 2.08
C ILE A 55 -4.47 8.51 1.38
N ALA A 56 -4.24 7.32 0.83
CA ALA A 56 -3.01 6.99 0.11
C ALA A 56 -2.81 7.90 -1.11
N ILE A 57 -3.88 8.14 -1.89
CA ILE A 57 -3.85 9.08 -3.02
C ILE A 57 -3.56 10.50 -2.53
N ALA A 58 -4.30 10.98 -1.54
CA ALA A 58 -4.14 12.34 -1.01
C ALA A 58 -2.73 12.57 -0.44
N VAL A 59 -2.21 11.63 0.35
CA VAL A 59 -0.85 11.69 0.91
C VAL A 59 0.19 11.72 -0.21
N ALA A 60 0.06 10.87 -1.23
CA ALA A 60 1.01 10.86 -2.35
C ALA A 60 1.00 12.19 -3.12
N VAL A 61 -0.19 12.76 -3.38
CA VAL A 61 -0.35 14.05 -4.05
C VAL A 61 0.23 15.20 -3.21
N VAL A 62 -0.02 15.22 -1.89
CA VAL A 62 0.46 16.28 -0.99
C VAL A 62 1.97 16.18 -0.74
N ILE A 63 2.52 14.98 -0.64
CA ILE A 63 3.95 14.76 -0.40
C ILE A 63 4.77 15.04 -1.66
N ARG A 64 4.25 14.74 -2.86
CA ARG A 64 4.98 14.90 -4.12
C ARG A 64 5.71 16.24 -4.26
N PRO A 65 5.05 17.41 -4.15
CA PRO A 65 5.74 18.70 -4.29
C PRO A 65 6.75 18.95 -3.17
N LYS A 66 6.53 18.39 -1.97
CA LYS A 66 7.44 18.52 -0.83
C LYS A 66 8.73 17.74 -1.03
N LEU A 67 8.72 16.66 -1.81
CA LEU A 67 9.93 15.86 -2.08
C LEU A 67 10.97 16.63 -2.88
N GLU A 68 10.54 17.52 -3.77
CA GLU A 68 11.42 18.27 -4.66
C GLU A 68 12.26 19.30 -3.89
N SER A 69 11.67 19.96 -2.90
CA SER A 69 12.32 20.96 -2.05
C SER A 69 12.93 20.43 -0.75
N ALA A 70 12.61 19.19 -0.36
CA ALA A 70 13.07 18.64 0.92
C ALA A 70 14.59 18.34 0.95
N PRO A 71 15.27 18.61 2.08
CA PRO A 71 16.62 18.11 2.35
C PRO A 71 16.69 16.57 2.31
N PRO A 72 17.87 15.98 2.05
CA PRO A 72 18.03 14.53 1.88
C PRO A 72 17.43 13.68 3.01
N ASP A 73 17.57 14.09 4.27
CA ASP A 73 17.09 13.31 5.42
C ASP A 73 15.57 13.34 5.57
N ARG A 74 14.95 14.52 5.35
CA ARG A 74 13.48 14.64 5.34
C ARG A 74 12.86 13.95 4.13
N ARG A 75 13.57 13.94 3.00
CA ARG A 75 13.13 13.26 1.79
C ARG A 75 12.96 11.75 2.02
N SER A 76 13.91 11.10 2.69
CA SER A 76 13.77 9.68 3.03
C SER A 76 12.54 9.40 3.90
N LEU A 77 12.29 10.25 4.91
CA LEU A 77 11.13 10.11 5.79
C LEU A 77 9.81 10.26 5.02
N TYR A 78 9.70 11.24 4.14
CA TYR A 78 8.51 11.43 3.31
C TYR A 78 8.24 10.26 2.35
N LEU A 79 9.30 9.71 1.74
CA LEU A 79 9.16 8.53 0.87
C LEU A 79 8.68 7.31 1.65
N ILE A 80 9.34 6.99 2.77
CA ILE A 80 8.97 5.83 3.59
C ILE A 80 7.55 6.00 4.14
N GLY A 81 7.21 7.17 4.67
CA GLY A 81 5.87 7.46 5.18
C GLY A 81 4.80 7.36 4.09
N GLY A 82 5.03 7.93 2.92
CA GLY A 82 4.08 7.84 1.80
C GLY A 82 3.89 6.42 1.28
N TRP A 83 4.96 5.62 1.21
CA TRP A 83 4.86 4.20 0.83
C TRP A 83 4.13 3.37 1.89
N ALA A 84 4.38 3.61 3.18
CA ALA A 84 3.70 2.92 4.28
C ALA A 84 2.18 3.17 4.29
N VAL A 85 1.73 4.38 3.94
CA VAL A 85 0.30 4.68 3.79
C VAL A 85 -0.31 3.88 2.61
N GLY A 86 0.42 3.79 1.50
CA GLY A 86 -0.01 2.96 0.37
C GLY A 86 -0.08 1.47 0.72
N GLU A 87 0.91 0.96 1.46
CA GLU A 87 0.93 -0.40 1.98
C GLU A 87 -0.27 -0.68 2.89
N ALA A 88 -0.58 0.24 3.81
CA ALA A 88 -1.75 0.12 4.68
C ALA A 88 -3.06 -0.01 3.87
N ALA A 89 -3.19 0.77 2.79
CA ALA A 89 -4.34 0.66 1.89
C ALA A 89 -4.40 -0.71 1.18
N ALA A 90 -3.26 -1.23 0.71
CA ALA A 90 -3.20 -2.56 0.10
C ALA A 90 -3.54 -3.68 1.09
N LEU A 91 -2.93 -3.67 2.28
CA LEU A 91 -3.19 -4.66 3.32
C LEU A 91 -4.65 -4.66 3.76
N MET A 92 -5.25 -3.47 3.94
CA MET A 92 -6.69 -3.39 4.23
C MET A 92 -7.53 -3.96 3.10
N GLY A 93 -7.22 -3.64 1.83
CA GLY A 93 -7.91 -4.21 0.68
C GLY A 93 -7.84 -5.75 0.64
N ILE A 94 -6.68 -6.32 0.97
CA ILE A 94 -6.45 -7.77 1.05
C ILE A 94 -7.27 -8.39 2.19
N VAL A 95 -7.22 -7.80 3.39
CA VAL A 95 -8.00 -8.26 4.55
C VAL A 95 -9.50 -8.22 4.25
N THR A 96 -9.99 -7.13 3.67
CA THR A 96 -11.41 -6.99 3.29
C THR A 96 -11.82 -8.03 2.23
N PHE A 97 -10.93 -8.39 1.31
CA PHE A 97 -11.19 -9.47 0.35
C PHE A 97 -11.30 -10.84 1.02
N MET A 98 -10.37 -11.16 1.91
CA MET A 98 -10.38 -12.40 2.69
C MET A 98 -11.60 -12.50 3.62
N ALA A 99 -12.18 -11.35 3.97
CA ALA A 99 -13.43 -11.24 4.72
C ALA A 99 -14.72 -11.31 3.87
N GLY A 100 -14.61 -11.62 2.58
CA GLY A 100 -15.76 -11.74 1.68
C GLY A 100 -16.23 -10.42 1.07
N GLY A 101 -15.46 -9.33 1.16
CA GLY A 101 -15.80 -8.01 0.62
C GLY A 101 -15.75 -7.90 -0.92
N GLY A 102 -15.44 -8.98 -1.63
CA GLY A 102 -15.34 -9.03 -3.09
C GLY A 102 -14.04 -8.44 -3.64
N LEU A 103 -13.85 -8.51 -4.96
CA LEU A 103 -12.60 -8.10 -5.63
C LEU A 103 -12.35 -6.59 -5.65
N ALA A 104 -13.38 -5.76 -5.48
CA ALA A 104 -13.26 -4.31 -5.52
C ALA A 104 -12.34 -3.71 -4.43
N PRO A 105 -12.50 -4.01 -3.14
CA PRO A 105 -11.58 -3.51 -2.10
C PRO A 105 -10.14 -4.03 -2.29
N PHE A 106 -9.97 -5.27 -2.75
CA PHE A 106 -8.66 -5.85 -3.09
C PHE A 106 -7.93 -5.01 -4.13
N SER A 107 -8.58 -4.79 -5.28
CA SER A 107 -7.98 -4.07 -6.39
C SER A 107 -7.75 -2.59 -6.06
N LEU A 108 -8.69 -1.95 -5.34
CA LEU A 108 -8.53 -0.57 -4.89
C LEU A 108 -7.33 -0.41 -3.95
N GLY A 109 -7.16 -1.30 -2.96
CA GLY A 109 -6.02 -1.26 -2.06
C GLY A 109 -4.69 -1.38 -2.82
N LEU A 110 -4.59 -2.36 -3.72
CA LEU A 110 -3.40 -2.55 -4.55
C LEU A 110 -3.13 -1.36 -5.48
N LEU A 111 -4.16 -0.79 -6.09
CA LEU A 111 -4.05 0.41 -6.92
C LEU A 111 -3.54 1.60 -6.08
N GLY A 112 -4.01 1.76 -4.85
CA GLY A 112 -3.52 2.78 -3.92
C GLY A 112 -2.02 2.64 -3.67
N PHE A 113 -1.56 1.43 -3.38
CA PHE A 113 -0.13 1.16 -3.19
C PHE A 113 0.69 1.41 -4.46
N VAL A 114 0.27 0.89 -5.61
CA VAL A 114 0.97 1.12 -6.89
C VAL A 114 1.03 2.61 -7.21
N PHE A 115 -0.04 3.36 -6.94
CA PHE A 115 -0.07 4.80 -7.13
C PHE A 115 0.96 5.51 -6.25
N THR A 116 1.09 5.17 -4.96
CA THR A 116 2.12 5.78 -4.11
C THR A 116 3.53 5.48 -4.60
N LEU A 117 3.78 4.26 -5.10
CA LEU A 117 5.08 3.89 -5.68
C LEU A 117 5.42 4.68 -6.95
N VAL A 118 4.44 4.95 -7.80
CA VAL A 118 4.62 5.71 -9.04
C VAL A 118 4.80 7.19 -8.74
N MET A 119 3.95 7.75 -7.88
CA MET A 119 3.98 9.17 -7.53
C MET A 119 5.19 9.54 -6.67
N LEU A 120 5.71 8.62 -5.85
CA LEU A 120 6.83 8.87 -4.94
C LEU A 120 8.07 8.04 -5.38
N PRO A 121 8.71 8.38 -6.51
CA PRO A 121 9.86 7.64 -7.01
C PRO A 121 11.11 7.91 -6.19
N ILE A 122 12.03 6.93 -6.19
CA ILE A 122 13.35 7.09 -5.61
C ILE A 122 14.13 8.13 -6.43
N PRO A 123 14.74 9.15 -5.79
CA PRO A 123 15.55 10.14 -6.50
C PRO A 123 16.73 9.48 -7.21
N ARG A 124 16.93 9.81 -8.49
CA ARG A 124 18.14 9.38 -9.21
C ARG A 124 19.34 10.17 -8.69
N PRO A 125 20.50 9.53 -8.47
CA PRO A 125 21.73 10.28 -8.22
C PRO A 125 21.99 11.21 -9.41
N ARG A 126 22.19 12.51 -9.15
CA ARG A 126 22.68 13.42 -10.19
C ARG A 126 24.09 12.92 -10.56
N ARG A 127 24.24 12.50 -11.82
CA ARG A 127 25.54 12.17 -12.40
C ARG A 127 26.43 13.40 -12.42
#